data_AF-A0A3A3FY75-F1
#
_entry.id   AF-A0A3A3FY75-F1
#
_cell.length_a   1.000
_cell.length_b   1.000
_cell.length_c   1.000
_cell.angle_alpha   90.00
_cell.angle_beta   90.00
_cell.angle_gamma   90.00
#
_symmetry.space_group_name_H-M   'P 1'
#
loop_
_entity.id
_entity.type
_entity.pdbx_description
1 polymer ?
#
loop_
_entity_poly.entity_id
_entity_poly.type
_entity_poly.pdbx_seq_one_letter_code
_entity_poly.pdbx_strand_id
1 'polypeptide(L)'
;MHTALHDSTVTTNHLPRKPLAALSLLALLLIGLVAAFPSHALDLVAFTGITGPLTSALTQISALGPGIKALVGFVGFVVALISLSALRNFGPVLFYVGLAIFAAVGLVIAGAIMGAVL
;
A
#
# COMPACT_ATOMS: atom_id res chain seq x y z
N MET A 1 -70.96 10.52 -13.67
CA MET A 1 -70.30 10.18 -12.39
C MET A 1 -69.50 8.90 -12.63
N HIS A 2 -68.25 9.03 -13.10
CA HIS A 2 -67.01 8.79 -12.33
C HIS A 2 -66.93 7.39 -11.69
N THR A 3 -66.28 6.46 -12.40
CA THR A 3 -65.56 5.34 -11.79
C THR A 3 -64.15 5.37 -12.37
N ALA A 4 -63.30 6.19 -11.75
CA ALA A 4 -61.88 6.24 -12.06
C ALA A 4 -61.21 4.93 -11.62
N LEU A 5 -60.56 4.27 -12.58
CA LEU A 5 -59.60 3.20 -12.36
C LEU A 5 -58.53 3.69 -11.39
N HIS A 6 -58.34 2.96 -10.29
CA HIS A 6 -57.23 3.16 -9.37
C HIS A 6 -55.94 2.72 -10.08
N ASP A 7 -55.28 3.69 -10.72
CA ASP A 7 -53.94 3.56 -11.26
C ASP A 7 -52.94 3.50 -10.10
N SER A 8 -52.59 2.27 -9.72
CA SER A 8 -51.61 2.00 -8.67
C SER A 8 -50.22 2.14 -9.27
N THR A 9 -49.70 3.36 -9.30
CA THR A 9 -48.33 3.66 -9.71
C THR A 9 -47.36 3.08 -8.67
N VAL A 10 -46.89 1.85 -8.92
CA VAL A 10 -45.77 1.26 -8.19
C VAL A 10 -44.50 2.04 -8.56
N THR A 11 -44.12 2.99 -7.71
CA THR A 11 -42.81 3.64 -7.79
C THR A 11 -41.73 2.62 -7.41
N THR A 12 -41.08 2.04 -8.42
CA THR A 12 -39.87 1.24 -8.23
C THR A 12 -38.72 2.18 -7.84
N ASN A 13 -38.37 2.15 -6.56
CA ASN A 13 -37.23 2.86 -6.01
C ASN A 13 -35.93 2.24 -6.57
N HIS A 14 -35.42 2.79 -7.68
CA HIS A 14 -34.12 2.42 -8.22
C HIS A 14 -33.02 3.09 -7.37
N LEU A 15 -32.69 2.45 -6.24
CA LEU A 15 -31.45 2.75 -5.53
C LEU A 15 -30.29 2.75 -6.54
N PRO A 16 -29.47 3.81 -6.59
CA PRO A 16 -28.33 3.85 -7.50
C PRO A 16 -27.41 2.68 -7.12
N ARG A 17 -27.31 1.67 -7.99
CA ARG A 17 -26.55 0.43 -7.74
C ARG A 17 -25.04 0.66 -7.60
N LYS A 18 -24.55 1.83 -8.03
CA LYS A 18 -23.12 2.22 -8.05
C LYS A 18 -22.48 2.35 -6.65
N PRO A 19 -23.02 3.11 -5.69
CA PRO A 19 -22.44 3.19 -4.34
C PRO A 19 -22.44 1.83 -3.62
N LEU A 20 -23.47 1.01 -3.84
CA LEU A 20 -23.56 -0.31 -3.20
C LEU A 20 -22.46 -1.26 -3.68
N ALA A 21 -22.17 -1.25 -4.99
CA ALA A 21 -21.06 -2.02 -5.58
C ALA A 21 -19.68 -1.48 -5.17
N ALA A 22 -19.53 -0.16 -5.03
CA ALA A 22 -18.28 0.43 -4.53
C ALA A 22 -18.02 0.04 -3.07
N LEU A 23 -19.07 0.03 -2.25
CA LEU A 23 -18.97 -0.33 -0.83
C LEU A 23 -18.72 -1.84 -0.66
N SER A 24 -19.28 -2.69 -1.53
CA SER A 24 -18.96 -4.12 -1.55
C SER A 24 -17.52 -4.38 -1.97
N LEU A 25 -16.99 -3.66 -2.98
CA LEU A 25 -15.59 -3.77 -3.38
C LEU A 25 -14.63 -3.27 -2.29
N LEU A 26 -14.96 -2.17 -1.62
CA LEU A 26 -14.20 -1.66 -0.47
C LEU A 26 -14.17 -2.68 0.67
N ALA A 27 -15.31 -3.28 1.00
CA ALA A 27 -15.41 -4.30 2.04
C ALA A 27 -14.57 -5.54 1.69
N LEU A 28 -14.62 -6.00 0.43
CA LEU A 28 -13.83 -7.14 -0.06
C LEU A 28 -12.32 -6.85 -0.01
N LEU A 29 -11.91 -5.62 -0.34
CA LEU A 29 -10.54 -5.17 -0.23
C LEU A 29 -10.07 -5.14 1.23
N LEU A 30 -10.88 -4.60 2.14
CA LEU A 30 -10.54 -4.56 3.57
C LEU A 30 -10.48 -5.97 4.18
N ILE A 31 -11.38 -6.87 3.80
CA ILE A 31 -11.37 -8.27 4.25
C ILE A 31 -10.14 -8.99 3.72
N GLY A 32 -9.81 -8.85 2.43
CA GLY A 32 -8.59 -9.42 1.85
C GLY A 32 -7.32 -8.87 2.51
N LEU A 33 -7.33 -7.59 2.89
CA LEU A 33 -6.23 -6.93 3.59
C LEU A 33 -6.09 -7.47 5.03
N VAL A 34 -7.19 -7.58 5.78
CA VAL A 34 -7.22 -8.19 7.13
C VAL A 34 -6.83 -9.67 7.11
N ALA A 35 -7.20 -10.40 6.06
CA ALA A 35 -6.81 -11.79 5.88
C ALA A 35 -5.34 -11.98 5.44
N ALA A 36 -4.70 -10.95 4.87
CA ALA A 36 -3.27 -10.94 4.57
C ALA A 36 -2.42 -10.44 5.76
N PHE A 37 -3.03 -9.75 6.73
CA PHE A 37 -2.35 -9.28 7.95
C PHE A 37 -1.95 -10.37 8.97
N PRO A 38 -2.41 -11.64 8.99
CA PRO A 38 -1.77 -12.69 9.77
C PRO A 38 -0.58 -13.22 8.97
N SER A 39 0.32 -12.33 8.54
CA SER A 39 1.63 -12.69 8.05
C SER A 39 2.45 -13.12 9.24
N HIS A 40 3.01 -14.33 9.24
CA HIS A 40 4.10 -14.71 10.13
C HIS A 40 5.12 -13.56 10.16
N ALA A 41 5.20 -12.84 11.28
CA ALA A 41 6.12 -11.73 11.40
C ALA A 41 7.54 -12.31 11.29
N LEU A 42 8.16 -12.12 10.12
CA LEU A 42 9.60 -12.26 10.02
C LEU A 42 10.16 -11.25 11.00
N ASP A 43 10.78 -11.76 12.06
CA ASP A 43 11.44 -10.94 13.03
C ASP A 43 12.64 -10.26 12.32
N LEU A 44 12.45 -9.04 11.84
CA LEU A 44 13.50 -8.30 11.13
C LEU A 44 14.63 -7.82 12.07
N VAL A 45 14.51 -8.09 13.37
CA VAL A 45 15.45 -7.67 14.41
C VAL A 45 16.27 -8.85 14.91
N ALA A 46 15.63 -9.96 15.30
CA ALA A 46 16.32 -11.15 15.77
C ALA A 46 16.33 -12.32 14.77
N PHE A 47 15.70 -12.17 13.59
CA PHE A 47 15.63 -13.19 12.52
C PHE A 47 15.18 -14.56 13.02
N THR A 48 14.35 -14.58 14.07
CA THR A 48 13.85 -15.79 14.70
C THR A 48 13.10 -16.63 13.67
N GLY A 49 13.72 -17.73 13.23
CA GLY A 49 13.17 -18.65 12.22
C GLY A 49 13.89 -18.68 10.86
N ILE A 50 14.79 -17.74 10.57
CA ILE A 50 15.73 -17.84 9.44
C ILE A 50 17.04 -18.42 10.00
N THR A 51 17.37 -19.66 9.62
CA THR A 51 18.65 -20.29 9.95
C THR A 51 19.57 -20.32 8.72
N GLY A 52 20.88 -20.18 8.93
CA GLY A 52 21.89 -20.29 7.87
C GLY A 52 22.65 -18.99 7.56
N PRO A 53 23.40 -18.95 6.45
CA PRO A 53 24.35 -17.86 6.14
C PRO A 53 23.69 -16.49 5.93
N LEU A 54 22.41 -16.47 5.58
CA LEU A 54 21.63 -15.24 5.36
C LEU A 54 21.43 -14.45 6.66
N THR A 55 21.15 -15.13 7.78
CA THR A 55 20.99 -14.48 9.09
C THR A 55 22.29 -13.85 9.56
N SER A 56 23.44 -14.54 9.41
CA SER A 56 24.74 -13.94 9.71
C SER A 56 25.01 -12.68 8.88
N ALA A 57 24.68 -12.70 7.59
CA ALA A 57 24.86 -11.53 6.73
C ALA A 57 23.97 -10.35 7.16
N LEU A 58 22.69 -10.61 7.49
CA LEU A 58 21.78 -9.56 7.94
C LEU A 58 22.13 -9.01 9.32
N THR A 59 22.59 -9.85 10.25
CA THR A 59 23.10 -9.40 11.56
C THR A 59 24.36 -8.55 11.41
N GLN A 60 25.27 -8.90 10.48
CA GLN A 60 26.44 -8.06 10.18
C GLN A 60 26.04 -6.71 9.57
N ILE A 61 25.06 -6.68 8.66
CA ILE A 61 24.49 -5.43 8.12
C ILE A 61 23.80 -4.63 9.24
N SER A 62 23.18 -5.31 10.20
CA SER A 62 22.56 -4.68 11.37
C SER A 62 23.59 -4.05 12.31
N ALA A 63 24.78 -4.62 12.44
CA ALA A 63 25.86 -4.11 13.27
C ALA A 63 26.63 -2.92 12.66
N LEU A 64 26.36 -2.57 11.39
CA LEU A 64 26.96 -1.40 10.75
C LEU A 64 26.58 -0.11 11.49
N GLY A 65 27.53 0.84 11.55
CA GLY A 65 27.29 2.13 12.20
C GLY A 65 26.14 2.93 11.57
N PRO A 66 25.54 3.88 12.31
CA PRO A 66 24.36 4.65 11.86
C PRO A 66 24.53 5.30 10.47
N GLY A 67 25.72 5.82 10.17
CA GLY A 67 26.01 6.46 8.89
C GLY A 67 25.91 5.52 7.68
N ILE A 68 26.28 4.25 7.82
CA ILE A 68 26.23 3.29 6.71
C ILE A 68 24.78 2.85 6.47
N LYS A 69 23.97 2.68 7.53
CA LYS A 69 22.54 2.41 7.40
C LYS A 69 21.81 3.56 6.71
N ALA A 70 22.16 4.80 7.04
CA ALA A 70 21.61 5.98 6.37
C ALA A 70 22.00 6.01 4.88
N LEU A 71 23.25 5.66 4.53
CA LEU A 71 23.70 5.59 3.14
C LEU A 71 22.95 4.51 2.36
N VAL A 72 22.77 3.31 2.91
CA VAL A 72 22.00 2.23 2.27
C VAL A 72 20.54 2.65 2.07
N GLY A 73 19.94 3.31 3.07
CA GLY A 73 18.59 3.88 2.96
C GLY A 73 18.49 4.94 1.85
N PHE A 74 19.47 5.84 1.76
CA PHE A 74 19.56 6.85 0.71
C PHE A 74 19.70 6.24 -0.68
N VAL A 75 20.59 5.25 -0.86
CA VAL A 75 20.77 4.57 -2.15
C VAL A 75 19.49 3.84 -2.55
N GLY A 76 18.85 3.12 -1.63
CA GLY A 76 17.57 2.46 -1.88
C GLY A 76 16.47 3.46 -2.28
N PHE A 77 16.44 4.62 -1.64
CA PHE A 77 15.53 5.70 -2.00
C PHE A 77 15.81 6.19 -3.43
N VAL A 78 17.05 6.53 -3.77
CA VAL A 78 17.43 6.97 -5.13
C VAL A 78 17.06 5.92 -6.19
N VAL A 79 17.31 4.64 -5.92
CA VAL A 79 16.91 3.55 -6.82
C VAL A 79 15.40 3.54 -7.04
N ALA A 80 14.60 3.75 -5.99
CA ALA A 80 13.14 3.85 -6.13
C ALA A 80 12.70 5.03 -7.02
N LEU A 81 13.37 6.20 -6.94
CA LEU A 81 13.08 7.34 -7.81
C LEU A 81 13.40 7.04 -9.27
N ILE A 82 14.48 6.32 -9.53
CA ILE A 82 14.86 5.91 -10.89
C ILE A 82 13.82 4.94 -11.46
N SER A 83 13.41 3.94 -10.68
CA SER A 83 12.34 3.02 -11.07
C SER A 83 11.00 3.74 -11.29
N LEU A 84 10.68 4.74 -10.47
CA LEU A 84 9.48 5.57 -10.65
C LEU A 84 9.55 6.40 -11.94
N SER A 85 10.72 6.93 -12.26
CA SER A 85 10.96 7.61 -13.54
C SER A 85 10.78 6.67 -14.72
N ALA A 86 11.20 5.40 -14.61
CA ALA A 86 10.98 4.40 -15.65
C ALA A 86 9.48 4.10 -15.88
N LEU A 87 8.65 4.21 -14.84
CA LEU A 87 7.20 4.03 -14.95
C LEU A 87 6.52 5.04 -15.89
N ARG A 88 7.13 6.20 -16.14
CA ARG A 88 6.63 7.17 -17.13
C ARG A 88 6.56 6.58 -18.55
N ASN A 89 7.36 5.55 -18.83
CA ASN A 89 7.38 4.85 -20.12
C ASN A 89 6.30 3.75 -20.24
N PHE A 90 5.70 3.32 -19.13
CA PHE A 90 4.63 2.30 -19.10
C PHE A 90 3.22 2.90 -19.18
N GLY A 91 3.12 4.21 -19.40
CA GLY A 91 1.87 4.95 -19.61
C GLY A 91 1.47 5.85 -18.43
N PRO A 92 0.55 6.80 -18.65
CA PRO A 92 0.24 7.84 -17.66
C PRO A 92 -0.29 7.29 -16.33
N VAL A 93 -1.13 6.25 -16.39
CA VAL A 93 -1.81 5.69 -15.21
C VAL A 93 -0.80 5.08 -14.23
N LEU A 94 0.12 4.25 -14.72
CA LEU A 94 1.13 3.62 -13.86
C LEU A 94 2.03 4.68 -13.21
N PHE A 95 2.42 5.72 -13.95
CA PHE A 95 3.19 6.82 -13.40
C PHE A 95 2.44 7.57 -12.30
N TYR A 96 1.18 7.95 -12.53
CA TYR A 96 0.39 8.68 -11.53
C TYR A 96 0.13 7.84 -10.27
N VAL A 97 -0.23 6.57 -10.44
CA VAL A 97 -0.46 5.66 -9.30
C VAL A 97 0.85 5.41 -8.55
N GLY A 98 1.94 5.12 -9.27
CA GLY A 98 3.26 4.93 -8.67
C GLY A 98 3.73 6.17 -7.90
N LEU A 99 3.54 7.37 -8.46
CA LEU A 99 3.92 8.62 -7.82
C LEU A 99 3.05 8.92 -6.60
N ALA A 100 1.74 8.67 -6.67
CA ALA A 100 0.84 8.83 -5.54
C ALA A 100 1.21 7.92 -4.36
N ILE A 101 1.51 6.64 -4.62
CA ILE A 101 1.91 5.69 -3.57
C ILE A 101 3.29 6.06 -3.01
N PHE A 102 4.24 6.40 -3.87
CA PHE A 102 5.58 6.78 -3.45
C PHE A 102 5.57 8.06 -2.59
N ALA A 103 4.78 9.07 -2.96
CA ALA A 103 4.62 10.28 -2.17
C ALA A 103 3.97 10.01 -0.82
N ALA A 104 2.93 9.16 -0.78
CA ALA A 104 2.20 8.84 0.45
C ALA A 104 3.02 8.01 1.45
N VAL A 105 3.82 7.05 0.96
CA VAL A 105 4.51 6.07 1.82
C VAL A 105 6.02 6.26 1.77
N GLY A 106 6.61 6.26 0.58
CA GLY A 106 8.07 6.31 0.39
C GLY A 106 8.70 7.59 0.95
N LEU A 107 8.04 8.74 0.73
CA LEU A 107 8.53 10.03 1.23
C LEU A 107 8.41 10.16 2.76
N VAL A 108 7.34 9.61 3.33
CA VAL A 108 7.10 9.59 4.79
C VAL A 108 8.13 8.72 5.49
N ILE A 109 8.41 7.53 4.96
CA ILE A 109 9.43 6.63 5.51
C ILE A 109 10.83 7.25 5.40
N ALA A 110 11.17 7.85 4.26
CA ALA A 110 12.45 8.53 4.09
C ALA A 110 12.62 9.70 5.09
N GLY A 111 11.58 10.50 5.30
CA GLY A 111 11.56 11.55 6.31
C GLY A 111 11.75 11.02 7.73
N ALA A 112 11.09 9.91 8.09
CA ALA A 112 11.22 9.28 9.39
C ALA A 112 12.64 8.74 9.64
N ILE A 113 13.27 8.14 8.63
CA ILE A 113 14.65 7.62 8.73
C ILE A 113 15.64 8.78 8.89
N MET A 114 15.48 9.88 8.15
CA MET A 114 16.35 11.05 8.27
C MET A 114 16.19 11.80 9.60
N GLY A 115 14.97 11.86 10.14
CA GLY A 115 14.70 12.47 11.45
C GLY A 115 15.19 11.63 12.64
N ALA A 116 15.27 10.31 12.50
CA ALA A 116 15.70 9.40 13.57
C ALA A 116 17.23 9.30 13.75
N VAL A 117 18.02 9.96 12.89
CA VAL A 117 19.50 9.97 12.95
C VAL A 117 20.03 11.16 13.78
N LEU A 118 19.15 12.04 14.26
CA LEU A 118 19.42 13.12 15.22
C LEU A 118 19.09 12.67 16.65
#